data_AF-A0A660SH60-F1
#
_entry.id   AF-A0A660SH60-F1
#
_cell.length_a   1.000
_cell.length_b   1.000
_cell.length_c   1.000
_cell.angle_alpha   90.00
_cell.angle_beta   90.00
_cell.angle_gamma   90.00
#
_symmetry.space_group_name_H-M   'P 1'
#
loop_
_entity.id
_entity.type
_entity.pdbx_description
1 polymer ?
#
loop_
_entity_poly.entity_id
_entity_poly.type
_entity_poly.pdbx_seq_one_letter_code
_entity_poly.pdbx_strand_id
1 'polypeptide(L)'
;MNKINHAQGQIHRLEAAMKSDLQVGRSGMDDYLKNRSRLENIARKKEYVFNANSDWVDQVIRLMTNNYLKYGKYYCPCKQSHPLDPENDPICPCPEMDEEVKRDGHCHCRLFFSPSALKERMNILETITCPG
;
A
#
# COMPACT_ATOMS: atom_id res chain seq x y z
N MET A 1 -21.56 -8.81 -17.37
CA MET A 1 -21.08 -7.57 -16.72
C MET A 1 -19.55 -7.56 -16.72
N ASN A 2 -18.92 -6.54 -17.32
CA ASN A 2 -17.48 -6.50 -17.54
C ASN A 2 -16.73 -6.15 -16.24
N LYS A 3 -15.66 -6.89 -15.90
CA LYS A 3 -14.86 -6.69 -14.67
C LYS A 3 -14.29 -5.27 -14.54
N ILE A 4 -14.19 -4.56 -15.66
CA ILE A 4 -13.76 -3.16 -15.78
C ILE A 4 -14.75 -2.20 -15.08
N ASN A 5 -16.06 -2.45 -15.19
CA ASN A 5 -17.09 -1.56 -14.64
C ASN A 5 -17.17 -1.63 -13.10
N HIS A 6 -16.75 -2.76 -12.52
CA HIS A 6 -16.72 -2.96 -11.07
C HIS A 6 -15.55 -2.18 -10.43
N ALA A 7 -14.38 -2.18 -11.07
CA ALA A 7 -13.23 -1.41 -10.62
C ALA A 7 -13.49 0.11 -10.68
N GLN A 8 -14.16 0.59 -11.74
CA GLN A 8 -14.55 2.01 -11.88
C GLN A 8 -15.58 2.44 -10.82
N GLY A 9 -16.54 1.56 -10.47
CA GLY A 9 -17.51 1.83 -9.41
C GLY A 9 -16.89 1.89 -8.00
N GLN A 10 -15.79 1.16 -7.75
CA GLN A 10 -15.03 1.26 -6.51
C GLN A 10 -14.20 2.54 -6.44
N ILE A 11 -13.59 2.97 -7.56
CA ILE A 11 -12.86 4.25 -7.64
C ILE A 11 -13.79 5.41 -7.28
N HIS A 12 -15.01 5.45 -7.82
CA HIS A 12 -15.95 6.56 -7.59
C HIS A 12 -16.48 6.64 -6.14
N ARG A 13 -16.56 5.51 -5.42
CA ARG A 13 -16.91 5.51 -3.99
C ARG A 13 -15.74 5.92 -3.10
N LEU A 14 -14.52 5.53 -3.45
CA LEU A 14 -13.29 5.96 -2.77
C LEU A 14 -13.09 7.48 -2.93
N GLU A 15 -13.34 8.02 -4.13
CA GLU A 15 -13.31 9.46 -4.41
C GLU A 15 -14.28 10.27 -3.55
N ALA A 16 -15.43 9.71 -3.17
CA ALA A 16 -16.42 10.39 -2.34
C ALA A 16 -16.05 10.35 -0.85
N ALA A 17 -15.53 9.22 -0.34
CA ALA A 17 -15.09 9.07 1.05
C ALA A 17 -13.78 9.84 1.35
N MET A 18 -12.91 10.01 0.36
CA MET A 18 -11.62 10.70 0.55
C MET A 18 -11.71 12.24 0.53
N LYS A 19 -12.85 12.81 0.12
CA LYS A 19 -13.08 14.27 0.04
C LYS A 19 -13.41 14.94 1.38
N SER A 20 -13.85 14.18 2.39
CA SER A 20 -14.32 14.77 3.66
C SER A 20 -13.20 15.07 4.66
N ASP A 21 -12.09 14.33 4.65
CA ASP A 21 -11.19 14.29 5.82
C ASP A 21 -9.73 14.72 5.57
N LEU A 22 -9.33 15.23 4.39
CA LEU A 22 -7.91 15.60 4.21
C LEU A 22 -7.65 16.69 3.17
N GLN A 23 -6.57 17.44 3.42
CA GLN A 23 -6.00 18.55 2.65
C GLN A 23 -5.46 18.14 1.27
N VAL A 24 -6.19 17.33 0.51
CA VAL A 24 -5.79 16.88 -0.83
C VAL A 24 -6.65 17.65 -1.83
N GLY A 25 -6.13 18.80 -2.32
CA GLY A 25 -6.76 19.54 -3.42
C GLY A 25 -6.84 18.69 -4.70
N ARG A 26 -7.50 19.20 -5.76
CA ARG A 26 -7.65 18.50 -7.06
C ARG A 26 -6.33 17.89 -7.59
N SER A 27 -5.19 18.52 -7.34
CA SER A 27 -3.87 18.01 -7.72
C SER A 27 -3.45 16.74 -6.98
N GLY A 28 -3.79 16.59 -5.71
CA GLY A 28 -3.30 15.48 -4.90
C GLY A 28 -3.99 14.14 -5.20
N MET A 29 -5.17 14.15 -5.84
CA MET A 29 -5.79 12.92 -6.34
C MET A 29 -5.02 12.35 -7.54
N ASP A 30 -4.55 13.21 -8.44
CA ASP A 30 -3.73 12.78 -9.58
C ASP A 30 -2.40 12.16 -9.10
N ASP A 31 -1.78 12.76 -8.08
CA ASP A 31 -0.54 12.24 -7.50
C ASP A 31 -0.75 10.97 -6.68
N TYR A 32 -1.92 10.82 -6.06
CA TYR A 32 -2.36 9.56 -5.46
C TYR A 32 -2.45 8.43 -6.50
N LEU A 33 -3.14 8.68 -7.63
CA LEU A 33 -3.30 7.69 -8.70
C LEU A 33 -1.95 7.31 -9.33
N LYS A 34 -1.06 8.29 -9.54
CA LYS A 34 0.32 8.04 -10.00
C LYS A 34 1.09 7.15 -9.02
N ASN A 35 1.03 7.46 -7.72
CA ASN A 35 1.72 6.66 -6.70
C ASN A 35 1.15 5.24 -6.62
N ARG A 36 -0.18 5.09 -6.69
CA ARG A 36 -0.83 3.77 -6.72
C ARG A 36 -0.38 2.94 -7.91
N SER A 37 -0.39 3.52 -9.12
CA SER A 37 0.08 2.83 -10.33
C SER A 37 1.55 2.42 -10.23
N ARG A 38 2.40 3.29 -9.66
CA ARG A 38 3.80 2.98 -9.37
C ARG A 38 3.95 1.77 -8.45
N LEU A 39 3.16 1.71 -7.37
CA LEU A 39 3.18 0.60 -6.41
C LEU A 39 2.62 -0.70 -7.02
N GLU A 40 1.59 -0.62 -7.85
CA GLU A 40 1.09 -1.76 -8.63
C GLU A 40 2.18 -2.32 -9.56
N ASN A 41 2.98 -1.44 -10.20
CA ASN A 41 4.10 -1.87 -11.04
C ASN A 41 5.18 -2.59 -10.23
N ILE A 42 5.47 -2.12 -9.01
CA ILE A 42 6.41 -2.77 -8.09
C ILE A 42 5.87 -4.13 -7.67
N ALA A 43 4.60 -4.19 -7.26
CA ALA A 43 3.93 -5.43 -6.87
C ALA A 43 4.01 -6.48 -7.97
N ARG A 44 3.70 -6.12 -9.22
CA ARG A 44 3.78 -7.05 -10.36
C ARG A 44 5.21 -7.52 -10.64
N LYS A 45 6.21 -6.63 -10.57
CA LYS A 45 7.61 -6.99 -10.83
C LYS A 45 8.21 -7.91 -9.78
N LYS A 46 7.79 -7.75 -8.52
CA LYS A 46 8.27 -8.54 -7.38
C LYS A 46 7.33 -9.70 -7.01
N GLU A 47 6.26 -9.89 -7.77
CA GLU A 47 5.21 -10.88 -7.50
C GLU A 47 4.61 -10.74 -6.09
N TYR A 48 4.47 -9.52 -5.60
CA TYR A 48 3.82 -9.21 -4.32
C TYR A 48 2.34 -8.88 -4.50
N VAL A 49 1.58 -9.04 -3.42
CA VAL A 49 0.17 -8.66 -3.35
C VAL A 49 -0.04 -7.57 -2.31
N PHE A 50 -1.02 -6.70 -2.54
CA PHE A 50 -1.41 -5.71 -1.55
C PHE A 50 -2.08 -6.36 -0.33
N ASN A 51 -2.09 -5.65 0.78
CA ASN A 51 -2.89 -5.99 1.94
C ASN A 51 -4.37 -6.12 1.58
N ALA A 52 -5.06 -7.09 2.17
CA ALA A 52 -6.51 -7.28 2.01
C ALA A 52 -7.34 -6.11 2.57
N ASN A 53 -6.81 -5.37 3.55
CA ASN A 53 -7.45 -4.16 4.07
C ASN A 53 -7.18 -2.99 3.12
N SER A 54 -8.17 -2.63 2.28
CA SER A 54 -8.08 -1.52 1.33
C SER A 54 -7.88 -0.17 2.00
N ASP A 55 -8.48 0.08 3.16
CA ASP A 55 -8.39 1.37 3.85
C ASP A 55 -6.96 1.59 4.35
N TRP A 56 -6.30 0.53 4.83
CA TRP A 56 -4.89 0.57 5.21
C TRP A 56 -3.99 0.83 4.00
N VAL A 57 -4.25 0.14 2.88
CA VAL A 57 -3.50 0.36 1.63
C VAL A 57 -3.60 1.82 1.21
N ASP A 58 -4.81 2.35 1.14
CA ASP A 58 -5.08 3.73 0.74
C ASP A 58 -4.42 4.73 1.69
N GLN A 59 -4.47 4.48 3.00
CA GLN A 59 -3.80 5.32 4.00
C GLN A 59 -2.28 5.36 3.77
N VAL A 60 -1.62 4.21 3.59
CA VAL A 60 -0.17 4.14 3.38
C VAL A 60 0.23 4.83 2.06
N ILE A 61 -0.55 4.65 1.00
CA ILE A 61 -0.34 5.34 -0.29
C ILE A 61 -0.45 6.85 -0.10
N ARG A 62 -1.46 7.33 0.63
CA ARG A 62 -1.65 8.76 0.89
C ARG A 62 -0.51 9.37 1.70
N LEU A 63 -0.02 8.67 2.73
CA LEU A 63 1.14 9.15 3.49
C LEU A 63 2.38 9.30 2.60
N MET A 64 2.66 8.31 1.73
CA MET A 64 3.74 8.42 0.74
C MET A 64 3.52 9.54 -0.27
N THR A 65 2.27 9.76 -0.71
CA THR A 65 1.93 10.85 -1.63
C THR A 65 2.14 12.21 -0.97
N ASN A 66 1.78 12.36 0.31
CA ASN A 66 2.04 13.59 1.07
C ASN A 66 3.54 13.86 1.21
N ASN A 67 4.34 12.82 1.47
CA ASN A 67 5.79 12.94 1.49
C ASN A 67 6.35 13.40 0.14
N TYR A 68 5.81 12.88 -0.96
CA TYR A 68 6.19 13.32 -2.31
C TYR A 68 5.80 14.77 -2.58
N LEU A 69 4.58 15.18 -2.21
CA LEU A 69 4.13 16.56 -2.38
C LEU A 69 4.99 17.56 -1.57
N LYS A 70 5.46 17.16 -0.39
CA LYS A 70 6.23 18.03 0.50
C LYS A 70 7.74 18.04 0.20
N TYR A 71 8.32 16.90 -0.15
CA TYR A 71 9.77 16.72 -0.24
C TYR A 71 10.26 16.19 -1.60
N GLY A 72 9.35 15.99 -2.56
CA GLY A 72 9.67 15.58 -3.94
C GLY A 72 10.00 14.10 -4.13
N LYS A 73 9.95 13.27 -3.07
CA LYS A 73 10.22 11.82 -3.14
C LYS A 73 9.26 11.01 -2.28
N TYR A 74 9.03 9.75 -2.65
CA TYR A 74 8.15 8.82 -1.91
C TYR A 74 8.87 8.17 -0.72
N TYR A 75 9.13 8.92 0.35
CA TYR A 75 9.74 8.38 1.57
C TYR A 75 8.86 7.32 2.25
N CYS A 76 9.45 6.26 2.84
CA CYS A 76 8.66 5.26 3.55
C CYS A 76 8.00 5.90 4.77
N PRO A 77 6.66 5.88 4.87
CA PRO A 77 5.97 6.44 6.05
C PRO A 77 6.28 5.65 7.32
N CYS A 78 6.85 4.45 7.17
CA CYS A 78 7.14 3.49 8.21
C CYS A 78 8.51 3.65 8.88
N LYS A 79 9.49 4.20 8.14
CA LYS A 79 10.91 4.22 8.51
C LYS A 79 11.53 5.61 8.40
N GLN A 80 10.73 6.61 8.06
CA GLN A 80 11.15 8.00 8.08
C GLN A 80 11.37 8.51 9.50
N SER A 81 12.27 9.47 9.64
CA SER A 81 12.49 10.25 10.84
C SER A 81 11.33 11.22 11.08
N HIS A 82 11.19 11.69 12.33
CA HIS A 82 10.22 12.72 12.70
C HIS A 82 10.95 13.85 13.43
N PRO A 83 11.28 14.98 12.76
CA PRO A 83 10.91 15.37 11.38
C PRO A 83 11.64 14.55 10.29
N LEU A 84 11.05 14.52 9.09
CA LEU A 84 11.61 13.81 7.93
C LEU A 84 12.96 14.41 7.52
N ASP A 85 13.94 13.55 7.32
CA ASP A 85 15.29 13.89 6.88
C ASP A 85 15.52 13.42 5.43
N PRO A 86 15.53 14.34 4.44
CA PRO A 86 15.68 13.99 3.03
C PRO A 86 16.99 13.29 2.65
N GLU A 87 18.03 13.38 3.49
CA GLU A 87 19.34 12.79 3.22
C GLU A 87 19.44 11.36 3.72
N ASN A 88 18.79 11.07 4.86
CA ASN A 88 18.92 9.78 5.55
C ASN A 88 17.66 8.90 5.44
N ASP A 89 16.48 9.47 5.20
CA ASP A 89 15.25 8.70 5.23
C ASP A 89 15.06 7.83 3.96
N PRO A 90 14.63 6.57 4.12
CA PRO A 90 14.53 5.63 3.02
C PRO A 90 13.37 5.95 2.08
N ILE A 91 13.63 5.84 0.78
CA ILE A 91 12.62 6.00 -0.27
C ILE A 91 11.97 4.64 -0.55
N CYS A 92 10.67 4.62 -0.81
CA CYS A 92 9.94 3.44 -1.25
C CYS A 92 10.18 3.19 -2.76
N PRO A 93 10.56 1.98 -3.21
CA PRO A 93 10.76 0.75 -2.43
C PRO A 93 12.05 0.80 -1.59
N CYS A 94 11.95 0.53 -0.29
CA CYS A 94 13.11 0.53 0.61
C CYS A 94 13.99 -0.70 0.36
N PRO A 95 15.31 -0.61 0.60
CA PRO A 95 16.24 -1.71 0.34
C PRO A 95 15.90 -2.97 1.15
N GLU A 96 15.44 -2.79 2.38
CA GLU A 96 15.08 -3.88 3.30
C GLU A 96 13.75 -4.56 2.97
N MET A 97 12.95 -4.03 2.03
CA MET A 97 11.60 -4.54 1.73
C MET A 97 11.62 -6.03 1.38
N ASP A 98 12.57 -6.45 0.53
CA ASP A 98 12.61 -7.84 0.06
C ASP A 98 13.04 -8.80 1.17
N GLU A 99 13.95 -8.38 2.04
CA GLU A 99 14.40 -9.17 3.18
C GLU A 99 13.28 -9.33 4.21
N GLU A 100 12.53 -8.26 4.50
CA GLU A 100 11.35 -8.29 5.36
C GLU A 100 10.26 -9.20 4.79
N VAL A 101 9.93 -9.06 3.51
CA VAL A 101 8.91 -9.91 2.87
C VAL A 101 9.34 -11.37 2.87
N LYS A 102 10.63 -11.66 2.69
CA LYS A 102 11.16 -13.03 2.74
C LYS A 102 11.13 -13.62 4.16
N ARG A 103 11.44 -12.82 5.18
CA ARG A 103 11.53 -13.28 6.58
C ARG A 103 10.16 -13.35 7.24
N ASP A 104 9.36 -12.30 7.09
CA ASP A 104 8.12 -12.06 7.85
C ASP A 104 6.87 -12.28 6.97
N GLY A 105 7.04 -12.51 5.67
CA GLY A 105 5.95 -12.69 4.71
C GLY A 105 5.30 -11.40 4.23
N HIS A 106 5.72 -10.25 4.78
CA HIS A 106 5.22 -8.92 4.42
C HIS A 106 6.26 -7.84 4.70
N CYS A 107 6.15 -6.68 4.05
CA CYS A 107 6.97 -5.53 4.40
C CYS A 107 6.54 -4.93 5.75
N HIS A 108 7.39 -4.14 6.40
CA HIS A 108 7.10 -3.57 7.72
C HIS A 108 5.81 -2.74 7.75
N CYS A 109 5.56 -1.94 6.71
CA CYS A 109 4.34 -1.15 6.57
C CYS A 109 3.09 -1.97 6.25
N ARG A 110 3.21 -3.30 6.09
CA ARG A 110 2.11 -4.21 5.71
C ARG A 110 1.37 -3.73 4.47
N LEU A 111 2.09 -3.13 3.52
CA LEU A 111 1.53 -2.74 2.23
C LEU A 111 1.61 -3.91 1.25
N PHE A 112 2.76 -4.59 1.22
CA PHE A 112 3.03 -5.73 0.35
C PHE A 112 3.19 -7.01 1.15
N PHE A 113 2.63 -8.09 0.63
CA PHE A 113 2.70 -9.44 1.16
C PHE A 113 3.26 -10.38 0.09
N SER A 114 3.99 -11.40 0.52
CA SER A 114 4.34 -12.52 -0.35
C SER A 114 3.10 -13.39 -0.58
N PRO A 115 2.81 -13.81 -1.82
CA PRO A 115 1.71 -14.75 -2.10
C PRO A 115 1.83 -16.05 -1.30
N SER A 116 3.06 -16.49 -1.01
CA SER A 116 3.33 -17.69 -0.20
C SER A 116 2.82 -17.54 1.24
N ALA A 117 3.10 -16.39 1.87
CA ALA A 117 2.69 -16.11 3.25
C ALA A 117 1.17 -16.04 3.43
N LEU A 118 0.42 -15.62 2.42
CA LEU A 118 -1.04 -15.63 2.47
C LEU A 118 -1.62 -17.05 2.40
N LYS A 119 -1.07 -17.92 1.55
CA LYS A 119 -1.51 -19.32 1.43
C LYS A 119 -1.34 -20.07 2.75
N GLU A 120 -0.24 -19.84 3.44
CA GLU A 120 0.06 -20.53 4.69
C GLU A 120 -0.89 -20.13 5.83
N ARG A 121 -1.28 -18.84 5.91
CA ARG A 121 -2.33 -18.40 6.85
C ARG A 121 -3.72 -18.93 6.52
N MET A 122 -4.05 -19.08 5.23
CA MET A 122 -5.33 -19.67 4.81
C MET A 122 -5.40 -21.16 5.14
N ASN A 123 -4.30 -21.90 4.96
CA ASN A 123 -4.23 -23.32 5.35
C ASN A 123 -4.42 -23.54 6.85
N ILE A 124 -3.94 -22.62 7.70
CA ILE A 124 -4.11 -22.70 9.15
C ILE A 124 -5.59 -22.47 9.54
N LEU A 125 -6.28 -21.52 8.92
CA LEU A 125 -7.69 -21.23 9.24
C LEU A 125 -8.65 -22.40 8.93
N GLU A 126 -8.37 -23.21 7.91
CA GLU A 126 -9.16 -24.42 7.64
C GLU A 126 -8.98 -25.48 8.75
N THR A 127 -7.78 -25.56 9.34
CA THR A 127 -7.47 -26.50 10.43
C THR A 127 -7.96 -26.07 11.81
N ILE A 128 -8.32 -24.79 12.00
CA ILE A 128 -8.89 -24.26 13.25
C ILE A 128 -10.42 -24.15 13.17
N THR A 129 -11.05 -24.78 12.18
CA THR A 129 -12.49 -25.03 12.28
C THR A 129 -12.71 -25.94 13.49
N CYS A 130 -13.30 -25.38 14.56
CA CYS A 130 -13.72 -26.17 15.71
C CYS A 130 -14.58 -27.33 15.19
N PRO A 131 -14.22 -28.60 15.46
CA PRO A 131 -15.18 -29.68 15.33
C PRO A 131 -16.21 -29.49 16.45
N GLY A 132 -17.29 -28.78 16.16
CA GLY A 132 -18.35 -28.48 17.13
C GLY A 132 -19.46 -27.67 16.50
#